data_AF-B4VJR7-F1
#
_entry.id   AF-B4VJR7-F1
#
_cell.length_a   1.000
_cell.length_b   1.000
_cell.length_c   1.000
_cell.angle_alpha   90.00
_cell.angle_beta   90.00
_cell.angle_gamma   90.00
#
_symmetry.space_group_name_H-M   'P 1'
#
loop_
_entity.id
_entity.type
_entity.pdbx_description
1 polymer ?
#
loop_
_entity_poly.entity_id
_entity_poly.type
_entity_poly.pdbx_seq_one_letter_code
_entity_poly.pdbx_strand_id
1 'polypeptide(L)'
;MKESNSIEQKLWQIPMKVNSTKEDFSEIIIFLISKLSDYLQQQIEIIDKTIEESIVDEESFCCCIRSARSLGGPLTIAWEGRLGMEPIEGKACVSASLFLFSQNNRLAVTGQESSYLELVYEPSDNSEGRWRSQGWLEDVYGEFESINQYSGQLPS
;
A
#
# COMPACT_ATOMS: atom_id res chain seq x y z
N MET A 1 -16.20 12.95 10.02
CA MET A 1 -16.17 11.96 11.12
C MET A 1 -17.21 10.85 10.98
N LYS A 2 -18.43 11.08 10.45
CA LYS A 2 -19.42 9.99 10.22
C LYS A 2 -19.13 9.10 9.01
N GLU A 3 -18.56 9.63 7.93
CA GLU A 3 -18.30 8.88 6.69
C GLU A 3 -17.13 7.89 6.80
N SER A 4 -16.03 8.27 7.47
CA SER A 4 -14.86 7.41 7.66
C SER A 4 -15.18 6.10 8.38
N ASN A 5 -16.06 6.14 9.38
CA ASN A 5 -16.53 4.95 10.11
C ASN A 5 -17.38 4.04 9.19
N SER A 6 -18.09 4.61 8.22
CA SER A 6 -18.87 3.83 7.25
C SER A 6 -17.99 3.07 6.24
N ILE A 7 -16.88 3.66 5.78
CA ILE A 7 -15.98 3.01 4.81
C ILE A 7 -15.18 1.89 5.48
N GLU A 8 -14.71 2.12 6.70
CA GLU A 8 -13.97 1.13 7.47
C GLU A 8 -14.83 -0.10 7.79
N GLN A 9 -16.11 0.10 8.13
CA GLN A 9 -17.06 -1.00 8.26
C GLN A 9 -17.23 -1.79 6.96
N LYS A 10 -17.24 -1.12 5.79
CA LYS A 10 -17.30 -1.83 4.51
C LYS A 10 -16.06 -2.71 4.33
N LEU A 11 -14.86 -2.17 4.55
CA LEU A 11 -13.59 -2.89 4.45
C LEU A 11 -13.63 -4.21 5.24
N TRP A 12 -13.99 -4.16 6.52
CA TRP A 12 -13.99 -5.35 7.37
C TRP A 12 -15.10 -6.36 7.04
N GLN A 13 -16.11 -5.94 6.28
CA GLN A 13 -17.22 -6.79 5.86
C GLN A 13 -17.05 -7.39 4.46
N ILE A 14 -16.05 -6.98 3.67
CA ILE A 14 -15.85 -7.49 2.31
C ILE A 14 -15.86 -9.02 2.25
N PRO A 15 -15.09 -9.76 3.08
CA PRO A 15 -15.04 -11.22 3.00
C PRO A 15 -16.38 -11.90 3.33
N MET A 16 -17.35 -11.16 3.86
CA MET A 16 -18.68 -11.66 4.22
C MET A 16 -19.78 -11.19 3.25
N LYS A 17 -19.45 -10.31 2.29
CA LYS A 17 -20.41 -9.72 1.34
C LYS A 17 -20.22 -10.28 -0.06
N VAL A 18 -21.23 -10.99 -0.54
CA VAL A 18 -21.25 -11.64 -1.87
C VAL A 18 -21.41 -10.62 -3.03
N ASN A 19 -21.34 -9.30 -2.80
CA ASN A 19 -21.59 -8.28 -3.84
C ASN A 19 -20.90 -6.93 -3.53
N SER A 20 -19.64 -6.92 -3.13
CA SER A 20 -18.90 -5.64 -3.04
C SER A 20 -18.76 -5.04 -4.44
N THR A 21 -19.11 -3.76 -4.63
CA THR A 21 -19.03 -3.14 -5.96
C THR A 21 -17.64 -2.55 -6.23
N LYS A 22 -17.35 -2.24 -7.49
CA LYS A 22 -16.11 -1.54 -7.83
C LYS A 22 -16.00 -0.19 -7.13
N GLU A 23 -17.12 0.50 -6.97
CA GLU A 23 -17.20 1.76 -6.24
C GLU A 23 -16.87 1.57 -4.75
N ASP A 24 -17.32 0.48 -4.12
CA ASP A 24 -16.94 0.18 -2.73
C ASP A 24 -15.42 0.00 -2.59
N PHE A 25 -14.79 -0.73 -3.51
CA PHE A 25 -13.34 -0.88 -3.55
C PHE A 25 -12.62 0.45 -3.78
N SER A 26 -13.09 1.28 -4.71
CA SER A 26 -12.51 2.59 -4.98
C SER A 26 -12.56 3.50 -3.74
N GLU A 27 -13.69 3.53 -3.02
CA GLU A 27 -13.82 4.28 -1.76
C GLU A 27 -12.83 3.78 -0.70
N ILE A 28 -12.67 2.47 -0.58
CA ILE A 28 -11.75 1.83 0.38
C ILE A 28 -10.30 2.13 0.03
N ILE A 29 -9.91 2.04 -1.24
CA ILE A 29 -8.56 2.36 -1.71
C ILE A 29 -8.23 3.82 -1.37
N ILE A 30 -9.11 4.76 -1.72
CA ILE A 30 -8.92 6.19 -1.42
C ILE A 30 -8.80 6.41 0.09
N PHE A 31 -9.65 5.76 0.88
CA PHE A 31 -9.61 5.84 2.34
C PHE A 31 -8.27 5.34 2.91
N LEU A 32 -7.83 4.15 2.49
CA LEU A 32 -6.58 3.54 2.95
C LEU A 32 -5.36 4.37 2.55
N ILE A 33 -5.35 4.91 1.33
CA ILE A 33 -4.29 5.82 0.85
C ILE A 33 -4.25 7.09 1.70
N SER A 34 -5.40 7.69 2.02
CA SER A 34 -5.45 8.86 2.90
C SER A 34 -4.87 8.52 4.27
N LYS A 35 -5.26 7.38 4.85
CA LYS A 35 -4.72 6.92 6.15
C LYS A 35 -3.23 6.62 6.09
N LEU A 36 -2.75 6.06 4.99
CA LEU A 36 -1.34 5.74 4.80
C LEU A 36 -0.51 7.01 4.61
N SER A 37 -1.03 7.99 3.86
CA SER A 37 -0.46 9.32 3.70
C SER A 37 -0.28 10.01 5.04
N ASP A 38 -1.31 9.94 5.91
CA ASP A 38 -1.24 10.47 7.27
C ASP A 38 -0.20 9.71 8.11
N TYR A 39 -0.15 8.38 8.04
CA TYR A 39 0.83 7.59 8.78
C TYR A 39 2.28 7.88 8.36
N LEU A 40 2.54 7.98 7.06
CA LEU A 40 3.86 8.26 6.49
C LEU A 40 4.24 9.75 6.52
N GLN A 41 3.28 10.63 6.81
CA GLN A 41 3.42 12.09 6.72
C GLN A 41 3.89 12.54 5.33
N GLN A 42 3.40 11.87 4.29
CA GLN A 42 3.81 12.06 2.90
C GLN A 42 2.63 11.94 1.97
N GLN A 43 2.59 12.79 0.94
CA GLN A 43 1.64 12.65 -0.14
C GLN A 43 1.96 11.38 -0.96
N ILE A 44 0.92 10.61 -1.27
CA ILE A 44 0.98 9.37 -2.03
C ILE A 44 0.31 9.56 -3.38
N GLU A 45 0.92 9.03 -4.43
CA GLU A 45 0.34 8.93 -5.78
C GLU A 45 -0.04 7.49 -6.07
N ILE A 46 -1.19 7.32 -6.73
CA ILE A 46 -1.57 6.06 -7.39
C ILE A 46 -0.91 6.04 -8.77
N ILE A 47 -0.25 4.94 -9.11
CA ILE A 47 0.45 4.75 -10.37
C ILE A 47 -0.48 4.15 -11.44
N ASP A 48 -1.47 3.36 -11.01
CA ASP A 48 -2.45 2.73 -11.90
C ASP A 48 -3.23 3.79 -12.69
N LYS A 49 -3.66 3.48 -13.93
CA LYS A 49 -4.33 4.49 -14.77
C LYS A 49 -5.68 4.88 -14.21
N THR A 50 -6.39 3.91 -13.64
CA THR A 50 -7.62 4.11 -12.89
C THR A 50 -7.63 3.22 -11.65
N ILE A 51 -8.42 3.59 -10.64
CA ILE A 51 -8.53 2.81 -9.40
C ILE A 51 -9.21 1.45 -9.66
N GLU A 52 -10.09 1.38 -10.65
CA GLU A 52 -10.76 0.14 -11.04
C GLU A 52 -9.80 -0.89 -11.65
N GLU A 53 -8.66 -0.46 -12.21
CA GLU A 53 -7.61 -1.38 -12.68
C GLU A 53 -6.89 -2.07 -11.52
N SER A 54 -6.94 -1.50 -10.31
CA SER A 54 -6.37 -2.10 -9.10
C SER A 54 -7.24 -3.23 -8.54
N ILE A 55 -8.49 -3.39 -8.98
CA ILE A 55 -9.41 -4.41 -8.49
C ILE A 55 -9.08 -5.74 -9.17
N VAL A 56 -8.76 -6.76 -8.37
CA VAL A 56 -8.32 -8.07 -8.87
C VAL A 56 -9.53 -8.98 -9.10
N ASP A 57 -10.43 -9.04 -8.11
CA ASP A 57 -11.69 -9.78 -8.19
C ASP A 57 -12.77 -9.15 -7.28
N GLU A 58 -13.81 -9.91 -6.93
CA GLU A 58 -14.94 -9.43 -6.12
C GLU A 58 -14.58 -9.25 -4.63
N GLU A 59 -13.42 -9.72 -4.19
CA GLU A 59 -13.00 -9.74 -2.78
C GLU A 59 -11.61 -9.13 -2.55
N SER A 60 -10.85 -8.79 -3.60
CA SER A 60 -9.47 -8.34 -3.49
C SER A 60 -9.08 -7.20 -4.44
N PHE A 61 -8.08 -6.43 -4.02
CA PHE A 61 -7.45 -5.39 -4.85
C PHE A 61 -5.95 -5.32 -4.58
N CYS A 62 -5.19 -4.84 -5.57
CA CYS A 62 -3.78 -4.52 -5.48
C CYS A 62 -3.48 -3.27 -6.30
N CYS A 63 -3.07 -2.20 -5.63
CA CYS A 63 -2.85 -0.88 -6.21
C CYS A 63 -1.36 -0.52 -6.16
N CYS A 64 -0.80 -0.06 -7.29
CA CYS A 64 0.57 0.45 -7.30
C CYS A 64 0.59 1.91 -6.81
N ILE A 65 1.44 2.18 -5.82
CA ILE A 65 1.54 3.50 -5.16
C ILE A 65 2.99 3.97 -5.07
N ARG A 66 3.20 5.28 -4.93
CA ARG A 66 4.54 5.86 -4.68
C ARG A 66 4.50 7.16 -3.88
N SER A 67 5.66 7.56 -3.38
CA SER A 67 5.87 8.92 -2.87
C SER A 67 5.67 9.96 -3.97
N ALA A 68 4.86 10.99 -3.73
CA ALA A 68 4.65 12.08 -4.69
C ALA A 68 5.91 12.96 -4.89
N ARG A 69 6.86 12.91 -3.95
CA ARG A 69 8.09 13.71 -3.97
C ARG A 69 9.26 12.89 -3.47
N SER A 70 10.45 13.18 -3.99
CA SER A 70 11.68 12.68 -3.40
C SER A 70 12.00 13.41 -2.09
N LEU A 71 12.68 12.69 -1.22
CA LEU A 71 13.18 13.09 0.08
C LEU A 71 14.72 13.16 0.06
N GLY A 72 15.30 13.82 1.05
CA GLY A 72 16.76 13.75 1.27
C GLY A 72 17.60 14.60 0.31
N GLY A 73 17.00 15.54 -0.42
CA GLY A 73 17.73 16.49 -1.27
C GLY A 73 18.60 15.77 -2.33
N PRO A 74 19.93 15.97 -2.35
CA PRO A 74 20.83 15.31 -3.31
C PRO A 74 20.86 13.77 -3.23
N LEU A 75 20.36 13.18 -2.14
CA LEU A 75 20.23 11.73 -2.03
C LEU A 75 19.08 11.20 -2.90
N THR A 76 18.11 12.04 -3.22
CA THR A 76 16.99 11.75 -4.11
C THR A 76 16.33 10.41 -3.77
N ILE A 77 15.88 10.32 -2.51
CA ILE A 77 15.24 9.12 -1.96
C ILE A 77 13.76 9.14 -2.32
N ALA A 78 13.22 8.06 -2.86
CA ALA A 78 11.79 7.90 -3.11
C ALA A 78 11.36 6.48 -2.76
N TRP A 79 10.06 6.22 -2.75
CA TRP A 79 9.56 4.86 -2.59
C TRP A 79 8.42 4.58 -3.56
N GLU A 80 8.31 3.32 -3.94
CA GLU A 80 7.15 2.75 -4.62
C GLU A 80 6.66 1.56 -3.82
N GLY A 81 5.45 1.09 -4.08
CA GLY A 81 4.92 -0.03 -3.35
C GLY A 81 3.62 -0.54 -3.92
N ARG A 82 3.14 -1.62 -3.29
CA ARG A 82 1.83 -2.18 -3.55
C ARG A 82 0.99 -2.03 -2.30
N LEU A 83 -0.19 -1.42 -2.44
CA LEU A 83 -1.24 -1.42 -1.42
C LEU A 83 -2.26 -2.48 -1.82
N GLY A 84 -2.44 -3.49 -0.98
CA GLY A 84 -3.31 -4.62 -1.28
C GLY A 84 -4.32 -4.89 -0.17
N MET A 85 -5.39 -5.58 -0.57
CA MET A 85 -6.28 -6.25 0.36
C MET A 85 -6.74 -7.58 -0.25
N GLU A 86 -6.68 -8.63 0.56
CA GLU A 86 -7.23 -9.93 0.22
C GLU A 86 -7.90 -10.58 1.44
N PRO A 87 -8.87 -11.48 1.23
CA PRO A 87 -9.45 -12.25 2.32
C PRO A 87 -8.52 -13.40 2.74
N ILE A 88 -8.05 -13.39 3.99
CA ILE A 88 -7.29 -14.49 4.60
C ILE A 88 -8.08 -15.04 5.77
N GLU A 89 -8.37 -16.34 5.75
CA GLU A 89 -9.18 -17.02 6.78
C GLU A 89 -10.52 -16.31 7.08
N GLY A 90 -11.15 -15.76 6.03
CA GLY A 90 -12.43 -15.05 6.13
C GLY A 90 -12.34 -13.65 6.73
N LYS A 91 -11.15 -13.06 6.81
CA LYS A 91 -10.91 -11.69 7.29
C LYS A 91 -10.20 -10.88 6.22
N ALA A 92 -10.54 -9.59 6.11
CA ALA A 92 -9.84 -8.69 5.21
C ALA A 92 -8.46 -8.41 5.79
N CYS A 93 -7.42 -8.78 5.04
CA CYS A 93 -6.03 -8.52 5.36
C CYS A 93 -5.55 -7.41 4.44
N VAL A 94 -5.19 -6.27 5.03
CA VAL A 94 -4.73 -5.08 4.29
C VAL A 94 -3.27 -4.85 4.60
N SER A 95 -2.46 -4.71 3.55
CA SER A 95 -1.05 -4.40 3.70
C SER A 95 -0.53 -3.47 2.62
N ALA A 96 0.63 -2.87 2.91
CA ALA A 96 1.40 -2.10 1.96
C ALA A 96 2.88 -2.53 2.02
N SER A 97 3.38 -3.05 0.91
CA SER A 97 4.80 -3.41 0.74
C SER A 97 5.52 -2.28 0.00
N LEU A 98 6.48 -1.63 0.66
CA LEU A 98 7.16 -0.44 0.16
C LEU A 98 8.63 -0.72 -0.15
N PHE A 99 9.06 -0.34 -1.35
CA PHE A 99 10.43 -0.43 -1.86
C PHE A 99 11.06 0.95 -1.87
N LEU A 100 12.22 1.10 -1.24
CA LEU A 100 12.95 2.36 -1.24
C LEU A 100 13.94 2.42 -2.40
N PHE A 101 14.08 3.61 -2.97
CA PHE A 101 15.01 3.92 -4.04
C PHE A 101 15.85 5.13 -3.67
N SER A 102 17.10 5.15 -4.12
CA SER A 102 17.98 6.31 -4.09
C SER A 102 18.64 6.44 -5.45
N GLN A 103 18.51 7.61 -6.09
CA GLN A 103 19.07 7.85 -7.43
C GLN A 103 18.70 6.73 -8.42
N ASN A 104 17.42 6.34 -8.43
CA ASN A 104 16.85 5.29 -9.27
C ASN A 104 17.33 3.84 -9.01
N ASN A 105 18.11 3.61 -7.96
CA ASN A 105 18.53 2.27 -7.56
C ASN A 105 17.72 1.81 -6.35
N ARG A 106 17.20 0.58 -6.40
CA ARG A 106 16.53 -0.04 -5.24
C ARG A 106 17.52 -0.25 -4.09
N LEU A 107 17.11 0.14 -2.90
CA LEU A 107 17.84 -0.06 -1.66
C LEU A 107 17.39 -1.36 -0.99
N ALA A 108 18.35 -2.05 -0.37
CA ALA A 108 18.10 -3.25 0.41
C ALA A 108 18.78 -3.12 1.79
N VAL A 109 18.27 -3.86 2.77
CA VAL A 109 18.89 -4.00 4.08
C VAL A 109 20.21 -4.75 3.92
N THR A 110 21.23 -4.35 4.68
CA THR A 110 22.55 -5.02 4.63
C THR A 110 22.42 -6.52 4.89
N GLY A 111 22.95 -7.32 3.96
CA GLY A 111 22.90 -8.79 4.04
C GLY A 111 21.70 -9.44 3.36
N GLN A 112 20.78 -8.64 2.81
CA GLN A 112 19.66 -9.11 1.97
C GLN A 112 19.90 -8.71 0.52
N GLU A 113 19.54 -9.57 -0.42
CA GLU A 113 19.60 -9.25 -1.86
C GLU A 113 18.50 -8.28 -2.26
N SER A 114 17.34 -8.39 -1.62
CA SER A 114 16.16 -7.58 -1.88
C SER A 114 15.35 -7.44 -0.60
N SER A 115 14.89 -6.21 -0.32
CA SER A 115 14.09 -5.92 0.86
C SER A 115 12.90 -5.03 0.52
N TYR A 116 11.91 -5.03 1.41
CA TYR A 116 10.81 -4.08 1.42
C TYR A 116 10.38 -3.79 2.85
N LEU A 117 9.81 -2.61 3.08
CA LEU A 117 9.17 -2.26 4.33
C LEU A 117 7.72 -2.72 4.25
N GLU A 118 7.32 -3.59 5.19
CA GLU A 118 5.94 -4.07 5.26
C GLU A 118 5.15 -3.29 6.30
N LEU A 119 3.97 -2.81 5.87
CA LEU A 119 2.99 -2.14 6.72
C LEU A 119 1.67 -2.91 6.66
N VAL A 120 0.98 -3.03 7.78
CA VAL A 120 -0.36 -3.64 7.84
C VAL A 120 -1.36 -2.64 8.39
N TYR A 121 -2.59 -2.69 7.89
CA TYR A 121 -3.71 -1.93 8.43
C TYR A 121 -4.59 -2.88 9.24
N GLU A 122 -4.57 -2.73 10.56
CA GLU A 122 -5.24 -3.63 11.50
C GLU A 122 -6.29 -2.87 12.32
N PRO A 123 -7.42 -3.52 12.68
CA PRO A 123 -8.35 -2.96 13.65
C PRO A 123 -7.63 -2.66 14.98
N SER A 124 -7.92 -1.52 15.58
CA SER A 124 -7.48 -1.20 16.95
C SER A 124 -8.64 -1.37 17.95
N ASP A 125 -8.33 -1.28 19.25
CA ASP A 125 -9.27 -1.59 20.34
C ASP A 125 -10.56 -0.74 20.32
N ASN A 126 -10.53 0.44 19.69
CA ASN A 126 -11.69 1.31 19.52
C ASN A 126 -12.49 1.04 18.22
N SER A 127 -12.18 -0.05 17.51
CA SER A 127 -12.74 -0.41 16.19
C SER A 127 -12.33 0.52 15.03
N GLU A 128 -11.43 1.47 15.25
CA GLU A 128 -10.77 2.21 14.16
C GLU A 128 -9.48 1.49 13.77
N GLY A 129 -9.24 1.35 12.47
CA GLY A 129 -8.04 0.75 11.92
C GLY A 129 -6.85 1.68 12.00
N ARG A 130 -5.66 1.10 12.10
CA ARG A 130 -4.39 1.83 12.10
C ARG A 130 -3.33 1.11 11.31
N TRP A 131 -2.51 1.89 10.61
CA TRP A 131 -1.29 1.41 10.01
C TRP A 131 -0.26 1.09 11.11
N ARG A 132 0.42 -0.03 10.94
CA ARG A 132 1.51 -0.48 11.79
C ARG A 132 2.61 -1.07 10.92
N SER A 133 3.86 -0.74 11.24
CA SER A 133 5.01 -1.38 10.59
C SER A 133 5.27 -2.78 11.14
N GLN A 134 5.52 -3.73 10.24
CA GLN A 134 6.10 -5.05 10.55
C GLN A 134 7.64 -5.03 10.44
N GLY A 135 8.21 -3.91 10.02
CA GLY A 135 9.63 -3.75 9.76
C GLY A 135 10.01 -4.15 8.33
N TRP A 136 11.32 -4.28 8.11
CA TRP A 136 11.89 -4.66 6.84
C TRP A 136 11.89 -6.19 6.69
N LEU A 137 11.37 -6.66 5.56
CA LEU A 137 11.32 -8.07 5.21
C LEU A 137 12.20 -8.31 3.98
N GLU A 138 12.75 -9.52 3.90
CA GLU A 138 13.46 -10.01 2.73
C GLU A 138 12.46 -10.53 1.70
N ASP A 139 12.69 -10.25 0.42
CA ASP A 139 11.91 -10.81 -0.68
C ASP A 139 12.39 -12.23 -1.03
N VAL A 140 12.16 -13.17 -0.11
CA VAL A 140 12.69 -14.55 -0.19
C VAL A 140 12.17 -15.32 -1.41
N TYR A 141 10.98 -14.95 -1.91
CA TYR A 141 10.33 -15.64 -3.03
C TYR A 141 10.53 -14.93 -4.37
N GLY A 142 11.28 -13.83 -4.39
CA GLY A 142 11.53 -13.04 -5.60
C GLY A 142 10.26 -12.43 -6.20
N GLU A 143 9.22 -12.24 -5.39
CA GLU A 143 7.93 -11.71 -5.83
C GLU A 143 8.09 -10.31 -6.45
N PHE A 144 9.10 -9.58 -6.01
CA PHE A 144 9.38 -8.22 -6.42
C PHE A 144 10.69 -8.08 -7.20
N GLU A 145 11.26 -9.17 -7.74
CA GLU A 145 12.49 -9.14 -8.55
C GLU A 145 12.37 -8.22 -9.78
N SER A 146 11.15 -7.99 -10.28
CA SER A 146 10.90 -7.09 -11.40
C SER A 146 10.97 -5.60 -11.05
N ILE A 147 10.93 -5.26 -9.75
CA ILE A 147 10.87 -3.88 -9.25
C ILE A 147 12.28 -3.44 -8.82
N ASN A 148 13.14 -3.09 -9.77
CA ASN A 148 14.54 -2.69 -9.48
C ASN A 148 14.87 -1.23 -9.81
N GLN A 149 13.94 -0.53 -10.46
CA GLN A 149 14.07 0.87 -10.84
C GLN A 149 12.81 1.62 -10.41
N TYR A 150 12.97 2.89 -10.09
CA TYR A 150 11.85 3.78 -9.79
C TYR A 150 11.10 4.09 -11.09
N SER A 151 9.79 3.87 -11.11
CA SER A 151 8.95 4.10 -12.30
C SER A 151 8.65 5.59 -12.56
N GLY A 152 8.84 6.45 -11.55
CA GLY A 152 8.62 7.90 -11.67
C GLY A 152 9.83 8.69 -12.18
N GLN A 153 9.63 10.00 -12.40
CA GLN A 153 10.74 10.92 -12.64
C GLN A 153 11.29 11.41 -11.31
N LEU A 154 12.51 11.01 -10.97
CA LEU A 154 13.26 11.67 -9.91
C LEU A 154 13.86 12.98 -10.45
N PRO A 155 13.79 14.10 -9.71
CA PRO A 155 14.47 15.32 -10.12
C PRO A 155 15.97 15.04 -10.24
N SER A 156 16.54 15.46 -11.38
CA SER A 156 17.96 15.38 -11.72
C SER A 156 18.82 16.25 -10.81
#